data_AF-A0A8X7BSN6-F1
#
_entry.id   AF-A0A8X7BSN6-F1
#
_cell.length_a   1.000
_cell.length_b   1.000
_cell.length_c   1.000
_cell.angle_alpha   90.00
_cell.angle_beta   90.00
_cell.angle_gamma   90.00
#
_symmetry.space_group_name_H-M   'P 1'
#
loop_
_entity.id
_entity.type
_entity.pdbx_description
1 polymer ?
#
loop_
_entity_poly.entity_id
_entity_poly.type
_entity_poly.pdbx_seq_one_letter_code
_entity_poly.pdbx_strand_id
1 'polypeptide(L)'
;MERGIKEAIRPYMALVLLLINLVVDFEVLSKYCHECSLAAKDLGEGSPEFLIWKSGHSEKCMKNFDGSSGSMEMHAAYIVWNRSIFDCAMRYTTILCDGDAKTHQHLNEKKVYGDDVAIEKSVIRPRS
;
A
#
# COMPACT_ATOMS: atom_id res chain seq x y z
N MET A 1 -6.79 -34.76 0.88
CA MET A 1 -6.20 -33.78 1.83
C MET A 1 -5.44 -32.77 1.00
N GLU A 2 -6.17 -31.85 0.36
CA GLU A 2 -5.61 -30.87 -0.58
C GLU A 2 -6.11 -29.49 -0.16
N ARG A 3 -5.29 -28.78 0.62
CA ARG A 3 -5.43 -27.35 0.88
C ARG A 3 -4.06 -26.74 0.64
N GLY A 4 -3.82 -26.30 -0.58
CA GLY A 4 -2.50 -25.83 -0.98
C GLY A 4 -2.52 -25.20 -2.36
N ILE A 5 -3.35 -24.18 -2.58
CA ILE A 5 -3.24 -23.33 -3.76
C ILE A 5 -3.39 -21.86 -3.34
N LYS A 6 -2.22 -21.23 -3.17
CA LYS A 6 -1.92 -19.83 -3.48
C LYS A 6 -2.67 -18.79 -2.66
N GLU A 7 -2.14 -18.53 -1.47
CA GLU A 7 -2.16 -17.17 -0.93
C GLU A 7 -1.46 -16.28 -1.96
N ALA A 8 -2.24 -15.52 -2.72
CA ALA A 8 -1.76 -14.65 -3.77
C ALA A 8 -0.86 -13.60 -3.12
N ILE A 9 0.45 -13.86 -3.14
CA ILE A 9 1.47 -12.85 -2.92
C ILE A 9 1.19 -11.81 -4.00
N ARG A 10 0.52 -10.72 -3.64
CA ARG A 10 0.46 -9.49 -4.42
C ARG A 10 1.64 -8.67 -3.93
N PRO A 11 2.85 -8.82 -4.52
CA PRO A 11 4.05 -8.14 -4.04
C PRO A 11 3.95 -6.62 -4.20
N TYR A 12 3.03 -6.16 -5.04
CA TYR A 12 2.77 -4.75 -5.27
C TYR A 12 1.29 -4.48 -5.07
N MET A 13 1.01 -3.44 -4.29
CA MET A 13 -0.31 -2.84 -4.22
C MET A 13 -0.18 -1.40 -4.67
N ALA A 14 -0.99 -1.03 -5.66
CA ALA A 14 -1.16 0.36 -6.10
C ALA A 14 -2.59 0.78 -5.74
N LEU A 15 -2.71 1.84 -4.94
CA LEU A 15 -4.00 2.51 -4.75
C LEU A 15 -4.14 3.58 -5.83
N VAL A 16 -5.19 3.47 -6.65
CA VAL A 16 -5.43 4.37 -7.78
C VAL A 16 -6.66 5.20 -7.48
N LEU A 17 -6.50 6.53 -7.37
CA LEU A 17 -7.64 7.45 -7.26
C LEU A 17 -8.13 7.85 -8.65
N LEU A 18 -9.42 7.60 -8.92
CA LEU A 18 -10.07 7.93 -10.18
C LEU A 18 -10.96 9.17 -10.00
N LEU A 19 -10.50 10.32 -10.46
CA LEU A 19 -11.39 11.43 -10.84
C LEU A 19 -11.44 11.41 -12.36
N ILE A 20 -12.63 11.35 -12.97
CA ILE A 20 -12.83 11.54 -14.43
C ILE A 20 -11.99 10.65 -15.38
N ASN A 21 -11.67 9.40 -14.99
CA ASN A 21 -10.74 8.48 -15.69
C ASN A 21 -9.26 8.91 -15.70
N LEU A 22 -8.88 9.85 -14.84
CA LEU A 22 -7.50 10.26 -14.62
C LEU A 22 -6.99 9.75 -13.27
N VAL A 23 -5.75 9.26 -13.26
CA VAL A 23 -5.02 8.93 -12.03
C VAL A 23 -4.32 10.19 -11.54
N VAL A 24 -4.80 10.76 -10.45
CA VAL A 24 -4.23 12.01 -9.88
C VAL A 24 -3.10 11.71 -8.91
N ASP A 25 -3.23 10.64 -8.13
CA ASP A 25 -2.25 10.23 -7.13
C ASP A 25 -2.26 8.70 -6.96
N PHE A 26 -1.10 8.12 -6.65
CA PHE A 26 -0.93 6.70 -6.39
C PHE A 26 0.24 6.41 -5.44
N GLU A 27 0.06 5.41 -4.58
CA GLU A 27 1.14 4.91 -3.70
C GLU A 27 1.43 3.45 -4.02
N VAL A 28 2.72 3.11 -4.13
CA VAL A 28 3.17 1.74 -4.40
C VAL A 28 3.85 1.18 -3.16
N LEU A 29 3.19 0.23 -2.53
CA LEU A 29 3.78 -0.52 -1.42
C LEU A 29 4.23 -1.91 -1.90
N SER A 30 5.36 -2.34 -1.38
CA SER A 30 5.92 -3.66 -1.59
C SER A 30 6.58 -4.21 -0.35
N LYS A 31 6.32 -5.50 -0.11
CA LYS A 31 7.00 -6.31 0.91
C LYS A 31 8.21 -7.05 0.36
N TYR A 32 8.48 -6.87 -0.93
CA TYR A 32 9.42 -7.67 -1.68
C TYR A 32 10.42 -6.78 -2.44
N CYS A 33 11.68 -7.18 -2.38
CA CYS A 33 12.71 -6.66 -3.25
C CYS A 33 13.44 -7.86 -3.87
N HIS A 34 13.52 -7.87 -5.21
CA HIS A 34 14.16 -8.97 -5.93
C HIS A 34 15.65 -9.04 -5.62
N GLU A 35 16.35 -7.91 -5.64
CA GLU A 35 17.77 -7.83 -5.31
C GLU A 35 18.06 -8.29 -3.89
N CYS A 36 17.23 -7.89 -2.90
CA CYS A 36 17.37 -8.41 -1.54
C CYS A 36 17.24 -9.94 -1.46
N SER A 37 16.33 -10.51 -2.27
CA SER A 37 16.10 -11.97 -2.28
C SER A 37 17.27 -12.73 -2.90
N LEU A 38 17.89 -12.18 -3.95
CA LEU A 38 19.09 -12.74 -4.57
C LEU A 38 20.30 -12.61 -3.63
N ALA A 39 20.53 -11.43 -3.06
CA ALA A 39 21.65 -11.20 -2.14
C ALA A 39 21.55 -12.09 -0.89
N ALA A 40 20.34 -12.30 -0.35
CA ALA A 40 20.13 -13.24 0.75
C ALA A 40 20.50 -14.68 0.39
N LYS A 41 20.25 -15.09 -0.87
CA LYS A 41 20.62 -16.41 -1.38
C LYS A 41 22.13 -16.54 -1.65
N ASP A 42 22.74 -15.50 -2.20
CA ASP A 42 24.13 -15.54 -2.69
C ASP A 42 25.15 -15.26 -1.57
N LEU A 43 24.86 -14.33 -0.65
CA LEU A 43 25.73 -13.93 0.46
C LEU A 43 25.41 -14.67 1.77
N GLY A 44 24.27 -15.35 1.83
CA GLY A 44 23.72 -15.95 3.05
C GLY A 44 22.96 -14.93 3.90
N GLU A 45 21.66 -15.17 4.08
CA GLU A 45 20.81 -14.27 4.88
C GLU A 45 21.36 -14.12 6.30
N GLY A 46 21.59 -12.87 6.72
CA GLY A 46 22.12 -12.53 8.04
C GLY A 46 23.64 -12.66 8.18
N SER A 47 24.37 -13.01 7.13
CA SER A 47 25.84 -12.96 7.14
C SER A 47 26.35 -11.52 7.27
N PRO A 48 27.57 -11.31 7.79
CA PRO A 48 28.21 -9.98 7.79
C PRO A 48 28.26 -9.35 6.39
N GLU A 49 28.53 -10.16 5.36
CA GLU A 49 28.58 -9.74 3.96
C GLU A 49 27.20 -9.23 3.49
N PHE A 50 26.13 -9.94 3.83
CA PHE A 50 24.77 -9.53 3.54
C PHE A 50 24.38 -8.23 4.25
N LEU A 51 24.78 -8.04 5.51
CA LEU A 51 24.45 -6.82 6.27
C LEU A 51 25.17 -5.59 5.68
N ILE A 52 26.43 -5.74 5.29
CA ILE A 52 27.19 -4.68 4.61
C ILE A 52 26.51 -4.34 3.28
N TRP A 53 26.21 -5.35 2.45
CA TRP A 53 25.49 -5.14 1.19
C TRP A 53 24.12 -4.46 1.39
N LYS A 54 23.33 -4.93 2.37
CA LYS A 54 21.99 -4.42 2.66
C LYS A 54 22.02 -2.95 3.09
N SER A 55 23.03 -2.54 3.85
CA SER A 55 23.21 -1.13 4.23
C SER A 55 23.40 -0.23 3.02
N GLY A 56 24.22 -0.66 2.05
CA GLY A 56 24.43 0.06 0.78
C GLY A 56 23.25 -0.01 -0.18
N HIS A 57 22.43 -1.07 -0.11
CA HIS A 57 21.23 -1.22 -0.95
C HIS A 57 20.01 -0.46 -0.42
N SER A 58 20.02 0.01 0.84
CA SER A 58 18.86 0.61 1.51
C SER A 58 18.14 1.69 0.69
N GLU A 59 18.87 2.57 0.00
CA GLU A 59 18.30 3.65 -0.83
C GLU A 59 17.61 3.15 -2.11
N LYS A 60 17.96 1.96 -2.60
CA LYS A 60 17.39 1.35 -3.83
C LYS A 60 16.41 0.22 -3.52
N CYS A 61 16.18 -0.05 -2.24
CA CYS A 61 15.36 -1.15 -1.81
C CYS A 61 13.90 -0.91 -2.17
N MET A 62 13.36 -1.79 -3.02
CA MET A 62 11.94 -1.76 -3.40
C MET A 62 11.01 -2.25 -2.29
N LYS A 63 11.54 -2.90 -1.25
CA LYS A 63 10.76 -3.29 -0.08
C LYS A 63 10.61 -2.06 0.83
N ASN A 64 9.43 -1.48 0.84
CA ASN A 64 9.08 -0.27 1.60
C ASN A 64 7.94 -0.50 2.61
N PHE A 65 7.50 -1.75 2.79
CA PHE A 65 6.45 -2.09 3.75
C PHE A 65 6.75 -3.39 4.49
N ASP A 66 6.59 -3.36 5.82
CA ASP A 66 6.84 -4.51 6.71
C ASP A 66 5.56 -5.09 7.36
N GLY A 67 4.39 -4.48 7.13
CA GLY A 67 3.12 -4.95 7.67
C GLY A 67 2.54 -6.19 6.97
N SER A 68 1.31 -6.57 7.33
CA SER A 68 0.60 -7.66 6.66
C SER A 68 0.09 -7.23 5.28
N SER A 69 -0.05 -8.17 4.34
CA SER A 69 -0.54 -7.84 3.00
C SER A 69 -1.94 -7.21 3.02
N GLY A 70 -2.79 -7.61 3.98
CA GLY A 70 -4.10 -7.00 4.19
C GLY A 70 -4.05 -5.57 4.77
N SER A 71 -2.94 -5.18 5.41
CA SER A 71 -2.74 -3.82 5.92
C SER A 71 -2.10 -2.86 4.93
N MET A 72 -1.59 -3.37 3.79
CA MET A 72 -1.00 -2.53 2.75
C MET A 72 -2.02 -1.52 2.20
N GLU A 73 -3.28 -1.93 2.03
CA GLU A 73 -4.31 -1.05 1.47
C GLU A 73 -4.61 0.11 2.40
N MET A 74 -4.74 -0.20 3.70
CA MET A 74 -4.93 0.79 4.75
C MET A 74 -3.77 1.79 4.80
N HIS A 75 -2.53 1.29 4.73
CA HIS A 75 -1.34 2.13 4.79
C HIS A 75 -1.18 3.01 3.55
N ALA A 76 -1.35 2.44 2.36
CA ALA A 76 -1.30 3.18 1.09
C ALA A 76 -2.39 4.26 1.04
N ALA A 77 -3.62 3.93 1.45
CA ALA A 77 -4.70 4.91 1.53
C ALA A 77 -4.39 6.03 2.51
N TYR A 78 -3.86 5.70 3.69
CA TYR A 78 -3.45 6.73 4.65
C TYR A 78 -2.39 7.67 4.05
N ILE A 79 -1.37 7.16 3.37
CA ILE A 79 -0.32 7.99 2.73
C ILE A 79 -0.95 8.92 1.69
N VAL A 80 -1.73 8.38 0.75
CA VAL A 80 -2.39 9.14 -0.33
C VAL A 80 -3.31 10.21 0.23
N TRP A 81 -4.13 9.89 1.24
CA TRP A 81 -5.03 10.87 1.86
C TRP A 81 -4.26 11.98 2.59
N ASN A 82 -3.21 11.66 3.35
CA ASN A 82 -2.47 12.71 4.08
C ASN A 82 -1.74 13.66 3.13
N ARG A 83 -1.09 13.14 2.08
CA ARG A 83 -0.33 14.00 1.16
C ARG A 83 -1.21 14.76 0.19
N SER A 84 -2.45 14.33 -0.04
CA SER A 84 -3.39 15.00 -0.96
C SER A 84 -3.57 16.50 -0.70
N ILE A 85 -3.55 16.93 0.56
CA ILE A 85 -3.67 18.35 0.92
C ILE A 85 -2.44 19.13 0.44
N PHE A 86 -1.26 18.55 0.59
CA PHE A 86 0.02 19.21 0.29
C PHE A 86 0.37 19.13 -1.19
N ASP A 87 0.19 17.95 -1.80
CA ASP A 87 0.67 17.64 -3.14
C ASP A 87 -0.37 17.98 -4.22
N CYS A 88 -1.66 17.86 -3.89
CA CYS A 88 -2.75 18.06 -4.84
C CYS A 88 -3.67 19.24 -4.48
N ALA A 89 -3.52 19.84 -3.28
CA ALA A 89 -4.43 20.85 -2.75
C ALA A 89 -5.91 20.41 -2.76
N MET A 90 -6.18 19.13 -2.51
CA MET A 90 -7.51 18.52 -2.56
C MET A 90 -7.80 17.69 -1.31
N ARG A 91 -9.10 17.41 -1.08
CA ARG A 91 -9.56 16.45 -0.08
C ARG A 91 -10.39 15.37 -0.75
N TYR A 92 -10.03 14.12 -0.53
CA TYR A 92 -10.74 12.97 -1.08
C TYR A 92 -11.88 12.54 -0.16
N THR A 93 -13.12 12.84 -0.53
CA THR A 93 -14.30 12.60 0.32
C THR A 93 -14.86 11.18 0.19
N THR A 94 -14.45 10.41 -0.81
CA THR A 94 -15.03 9.09 -1.08
C THR A 94 -13.92 8.09 -1.39
N ILE A 95 -13.99 6.92 -0.75
CA ILE A 95 -13.15 5.76 -1.08
C ILE A 95 -13.98 4.73 -1.85
N LEU A 96 -13.42 4.22 -2.94
CA LEU A 96 -13.97 3.14 -3.75
C LEU A 96 -13.18 1.87 -3.46
N CYS A 97 -13.77 0.92 -2.73
CA CYS A 97 -13.11 -0.35 -2.44
C CYS A 97 -14.09 -1.53 -2.57
N ASP A 98 -13.62 -2.62 -3.16
CA ASP A 98 -14.36 -3.87 -3.39
C ASP A 98 -14.41 -4.77 -2.14
N GLY A 99 -13.69 -4.37 -1.08
CA GLY A 99 -13.39 -5.23 0.08
C GLY A 99 -14.02 -4.81 1.40
N ASP A 100 -13.37 -5.24 2.48
CA ASP A 100 -13.78 -4.97 3.86
C ASP A 100 -13.72 -3.46 4.19
N ALA A 101 -14.49 -3.04 5.19
CA ALA A 101 -14.59 -1.62 5.56
C ALA A 101 -13.37 -1.11 6.35
N LYS A 102 -12.28 -1.90 6.45
CA LYS A 102 -11.16 -1.59 7.34
C LYS A 102 -10.40 -0.34 6.90
N THR A 103 -10.12 -0.20 5.60
CA THR A 103 -9.47 1.00 5.06
C THR A 103 -10.31 2.26 5.32
N HIS A 104 -11.61 2.17 5.04
CA HIS A 104 -12.55 3.28 5.29
C HIS A 104 -12.64 3.67 6.77
N GLN A 105 -12.76 2.68 7.66
CA GLN A 105 -12.76 2.89 9.10
C GLN A 105 -11.44 3.52 9.56
N HIS A 106 -10.31 2.97 9.11
CA HIS A 106 -8.97 3.45 9.46
C HIS A 106 -8.77 4.93 9.09
N LEU A 107 -9.19 5.35 7.91
CA LEU A 107 -9.05 6.74 7.46
C LEU A 107 -9.87 7.71 8.34
N ASN A 108 -11.10 7.34 8.70
CA ASN A 108 -11.95 8.15 9.57
C ASN A 108 -11.44 8.18 11.01
N GLU A 109 -10.97 7.06 11.56
CA GLU A 109 -10.34 7.00 12.88
C GLU A 109 -9.08 7.88 12.96
N LYS A 110 -8.31 7.93 11.87
CA LYS A 110 -7.12 8.77 11.76
C LYS A 110 -7.44 10.25 11.54
N LYS A 111 -8.69 10.62 11.26
CA LYS A 111 -9.13 12.01 11.02
C LYS A 111 -8.20 12.72 10.03
N VAL A 112 -7.90 12.08 8.89
CA VAL A 112 -6.91 12.58 7.90
C VAL A 112 -7.21 13.98 7.37
N TYR A 113 -8.45 14.46 7.51
CA TYR A 113 -8.87 15.82 7.15
C TYR A 113 -9.51 16.61 8.31
N GLY A 114 -9.36 16.16 9.55
CA GLY A 114 -10.03 16.73 10.72
C GLY A 114 -11.36 16.06 11.05
N ASP A 115 -12.07 16.63 12.03
CA ASP A 115 -13.36 16.10 12.54
C ASP A 115 -14.56 16.47 11.66
N ASP A 116 -14.38 17.51 10.85
CA ASP A 116 -15.39 18.15 10.02
C ASP A 116 -15.56 17.49 8.65
N VAL A 117 -14.68 16.55 8.30
CA VAL A 117 -14.71 15.85 7.00
C VAL A 117 -14.73 14.34 7.22
N ALA A 118 -15.91 13.75 7.06
CA ALA A 118 -16.08 12.30 7.02
C ALA A 118 -15.79 11.76 5.60
N ILE A 119 -15.08 10.65 5.51
CA ILE A 119 -14.84 9.94 4.25
C ILE A 119 -15.97 8.94 4.07
N GLU A 120 -16.61 8.95 2.90
CA GLU A 120 -17.67 8.02 2.54
C GLU A 120 -17.11 6.77 1.84
N LYS A 121 -17.75 5.62 2.06
CA LYS A 121 -17.45 4.39 1.31
C LYS A 121 -18.43 4.24 0.15
N SER A 122 -17.90 4.04 -1.05
CA SER A 122 -18.67 3.66 -2.23
C SER A 122 -18.23 2.28 -2.74
N VAL A 123 -19.17 1.57 -3.35
CA VAL A 123 -18.96 0.27 -4.00
C VAL A 123 -19.36 0.38 -5.46
N ILE A 124 -18.55 -0.17 -6.36
CA ILE A 124 -18.90 -0.27 -7.77
C ILE A 124 -20.01 -1.31 -7.88
N ARG A 125 -21.25 -0.86 -8.12
CA ARG A 125 -22.31 -1.78 -8.53
C ARG A 125 -22.15 -2.05 -10.03
N PRO A 126 -22.16 -3.31 -10.48
CA PRO A 126 -22.27 -3.61 -11.90
C PRO A 126 -23.53 -2.91 -12.45
N ARG A 127 -23.42 -2.25 -13.61
CA ARG A 127 -24.63 -1.85 -14.33
C ARG A 127 -25.32 -3.15 -14.77
N SER A 128 -26.55 -3.36 -14.28
CA SER A 128 -27.47 -4.41 -14.74
C SER A 128 -27.86 -4.21 -16.19
#